data_AF-A0A1S2CPR4-F1
#
_entry.id   AF-A0A1S2CPR4-F1
#
_cell.length_a   1.000
_cell.length_b   1.000
_cell.length_c   1.000
_cell.angle_alpha   90.00
_cell.angle_beta   90.00
_cell.angle_gamma   90.00
#
_symmetry.space_group_name_H-M   'P 1'
#
loop_
_entity.id
_entity.type
_entity.pdbx_description
1 polymer ?
#
loop_
_entity_poly.entity_id
_entity_poly.type
_entity_poly.pdbx_seq_one_letter_code
_entity_poly.pdbx_strand_id
1 'polypeptide(L)'
;MENDFLELIIPARFYEYFDEKYIDGQSQQFVHPFLEQIKKQDPLGSKKVLLTVPMTSSMVNSNEYRNKVLNWITSYPEIDGVYMFCQHDRGTKQINDLTFLTQYMDVIKASYDADLEVLVGYSNTESLLYTLAGEISLTIGAFENTRMFSLDKFIVTDGDRRGPKARIYLPKLLNWINFDEAKILKDRYPHIWSKIYTASDESDEAFELTKDPAFNSAILYKHYFKAFSDQIDELSSLSIQGRYKKLNEWIDEAIDLHDEISKHALKLDKHGNGDHLNTWSNAIRIFAQSNGLV
;
A
#
# COMPACT_ATOMS: atom_id res chain seq x y z
N MET A 1 20.13 18.87 9.61
CA MET A 1 19.28 19.82 10.37
C MET A 1 18.92 21.08 9.57
N GLU A 2 19.79 21.58 8.67
CA GLU A 2 19.59 22.85 7.94
C GLU A 2 18.28 22.95 7.12
N ASN A 3 17.76 21.83 6.62
CA ASN A 3 16.55 21.80 5.78
C ASN A 3 15.22 21.73 6.56
N ASP A 4 15.26 21.75 7.90
CA ASP A 4 14.10 21.70 8.79
C ASP A 4 13.05 20.62 8.43
N PHE A 5 13.51 19.44 8.01
CA PHE A 5 12.62 18.31 7.74
C PHE A 5 11.80 17.94 8.97
N LEU A 6 10.56 17.48 8.77
CA LEU A 6 9.66 17.06 9.84
C LEU A 6 10.30 15.95 10.70
N GLU A 7 10.90 14.98 10.03
CA GLU A 7 11.47 13.77 10.62
C GLU A 7 12.78 13.39 9.92
N LEU A 8 13.61 12.60 10.60
CA LEU A 8 14.83 12.04 10.06
C LEU A 8 14.67 10.54 9.83
N ILE A 9 14.71 10.11 8.57
CA ILE A 9 14.62 8.69 8.21
C ILE A 9 16.03 8.15 7.96
N ILE A 10 16.49 7.19 8.76
CA ILE A 10 17.78 6.53 8.58
C ILE A 10 17.71 5.66 7.33
N PRO A 11 18.61 5.84 6.34
CA PRO A 11 18.59 5.03 5.13
C PRO A 11 18.92 3.57 5.44
N ALA A 12 18.41 2.66 4.62
CA ALA A 12 18.71 1.23 4.72
C ALA A 12 19.10 0.67 3.35
N ARG A 13 19.86 -0.43 3.37
CA ARG A 13 20.14 -1.21 2.17
C ARG A 13 19.10 -2.30 2.00
N PHE A 14 18.61 -2.51 0.79
CA PHE A 14 17.73 -3.65 0.50
C PHE A 14 18.52 -4.80 -0.13
N TYR A 15 18.17 -6.04 0.24
CA TYR A 15 18.77 -7.27 -0.26
C TYR A 15 17.65 -8.19 -0.76
N GLU A 16 17.72 -8.61 -2.04
CA GLU A 16 16.71 -9.51 -2.65
C GLU A 16 16.70 -10.88 -2.00
N TYR A 17 17.91 -11.37 -1.72
CA TYR A 17 18.09 -12.66 -1.09
C TYR A 17 18.10 -12.50 0.41
N PHE A 18 17.57 -13.52 1.06
CA PHE A 18 17.66 -13.67 2.48
C PHE A 18 19.13 -13.69 2.93
N ASP A 19 19.50 -12.71 3.75
CA ASP A 19 20.81 -12.60 4.37
C ASP A 19 20.63 -12.69 5.88
N GLU A 20 21.21 -13.72 6.51
CA GLU A 20 21.15 -13.90 7.97
C GLU A 20 21.82 -12.75 8.73
N LYS A 21 22.73 -12.03 8.09
CA LYS A 21 23.42 -10.86 8.64
C LYS A 21 22.74 -9.55 8.27
N TYR A 22 21.55 -9.59 7.67
CA TYR A 22 20.82 -8.40 7.26
C TYR A 22 20.72 -7.37 8.38
N ILE A 23 20.23 -7.78 9.56
CA ILE A 23 20.04 -6.89 10.72
C ILE A 23 21.37 -6.33 11.23
N ASP A 24 22.37 -7.19 11.42
CA ASP A 24 23.70 -6.77 11.89
C ASP A 24 24.35 -5.79 10.91
N GLY A 25 24.22 -6.07 9.62
CA GLY A 25 24.70 -5.21 8.53
C GLY A 25 24.02 -3.85 8.52
N GLN A 26 22.68 -3.79 8.61
CA GLN A 26 21.95 -2.53 8.73
C GLN A 26 22.42 -1.73 9.94
N SER A 27 22.53 -2.41 11.09
CA SER A 27 22.87 -1.79 12.37
C SER A 27 24.24 -1.14 12.33
N GLN A 28 25.25 -1.87 11.84
CA GLN A 28 26.64 -1.39 11.82
C GLN A 28 26.90 -0.34 10.74
N GLN A 29 26.29 -0.48 9.57
CA GLN A 29 26.60 0.38 8.41
C GLN A 29 25.72 1.62 8.35
N PHE A 30 24.50 1.55 8.88
CA PHE A 30 23.51 2.62 8.75
C PHE A 30 23.00 3.09 10.11
N VAL A 31 22.46 2.22 10.97
CA VAL A 31 21.79 2.68 12.20
C VAL A 31 22.76 3.38 13.15
N HIS A 32 23.82 2.72 13.62
CA HIS A 32 24.74 3.32 14.59
C HIS A 32 25.44 4.58 14.06
N PRO A 33 26.01 4.59 12.83
CA PRO A 33 26.68 5.79 12.33
C PRO A 33 25.74 7.00 12.20
N PHE A 34 24.49 6.78 11.79
CA PHE A 34 23.52 7.86 11.67
C PHE A 34 23.03 8.34 13.04
N LEU A 35 22.72 7.44 13.98
CA LEU A 35 22.36 7.82 15.34
C LEU A 35 23.47 8.62 16.03
N GLU A 36 24.73 8.21 15.89
CA GLU A 36 25.87 8.97 16.41
C GLU A 36 25.94 10.38 15.81
N GLN A 37 25.69 10.51 14.51
CA GLN A 37 25.74 11.80 13.83
C GLN A 37 24.55 12.69 14.16
N ILE A 38 23.34 12.13 14.32
CA ILE A 38 22.14 12.83 14.77
C ILE A 38 22.37 13.35 16.18
N LYS A 39 22.83 12.51 17.11
CA LYS A 39 23.10 12.90 18.50
C LYS A 39 24.13 14.03 18.62
N LYS A 40 25.12 14.09 17.71
CA LYS A 40 26.09 15.20 17.66
C LYS A 40 25.48 16.52 17.21
N GLN A 41 24.51 16.49 16.29
CA GLN A 41 23.88 17.69 15.73
C GLN A 41 22.63 18.13 16.50
N ASP A 42 21.94 17.18 17.11
CA ASP A 42 20.70 17.36 17.87
C ASP A 42 20.77 16.58 19.20
N PRO A 43 21.63 17.00 20.14
CA PRO A 43 21.82 16.28 21.40
C PRO A 43 20.59 16.32 22.32
N LEU A 44 19.62 17.20 22.05
CA LEU A 44 18.39 17.34 22.82
C LEU A 44 17.22 16.52 22.25
N GLY A 45 17.38 15.91 21.07
CA GLY A 45 16.35 15.06 20.45
C GLY A 45 15.10 15.85 20.04
N SER A 46 15.28 16.94 19.29
CA SER A 46 14.17 17.79 18.84
C SER A 46 13.40 17.23 17.64
N LYS A 47 14.02 16.34 16.85
CA LYS A 47 13.42 15.71 15.67
C LYS A 47 13.19 14.22 15.90
N LYS A 48 12.05 13.73 15.42
CA LYS A 48 11.78 12.29 15.41
C LYS A 48 12.72 11.57 14.46
N VAL A 49 13.16 10.39 14.87
CA VAL A 49 14.07 9.53 14.09
C VAL A 49 13.37 8.21 13.78
N LEU A 50 13.25 7.91 12.49
CA LEU A 50 12.63 6.69 11.99
C LEU A 50 13.68 5.76 11.40
N LEU A 51 13.55 4.47 11.71
CA LEU A 51 14.34 3.40 11.12
C LEU A 51 13.70 2.90 9.83
N THR A 52 14.44 2.85 8.72
CA THR A 52 13.93 2.22 7.49
C THR A 52 14.01 0.70 7.60
N VAL A 53 12.89 0.01 7.39
CA VAL A 53 12.75 -1.45 7.54
C VAL A 53 12.30 -2.06 6.21
N PRO A 54 13.22 -2.25 5.25
CA PRO A 54 12.89 -2.82 3.96
C PRO A 54 12.90 -4.35 4.02
N MET A 55 11.78 -5.00 3.73
CA MET A 55 11.59 -6.45 3.87
C MET A 55 11.30 -7.14 2.54
N THR A 56 11.55 -8.44 2.48
CA THR A 56 11.01 -9.33 1.43
C THR A 56 9.79 -10.07 1.95
N SER A 57 8.91 -10.52 1.05
CA SER A 57 7.77 -11.37 1.41
C SER A 57 8.21 -12.65 2.16
N SER A 58 9.38 -13.20 1.82
CA SER A 58 9.98 -14.33 2.53
C SER A 58 10.34 -14.00 3.99
N MET A 59 10.86 -12.81 4.27
CA MET A 59 11.12 -12.35 5.64
C MET A 59 9.81 -12.19 6.41
N VAL A 60 8.80 -11.56 5.78
CA VAL A 60 7.48 -11.37 6.38
C VAL A 60 6.80 -12.71 6.68
N ASN A 61 6.90 -13.70 5.80
CA ASN A 61 6.25 -15.00 5.98
C ASN A 61 6.97 -15.90 6.98
N SER A 62 8.22 -15.60 7.36
CA SER A 62 8.99 -16.36 8.36
C SER A 62 8.78 -15.83 9.77
N ASN A 63 8.18 -16.65 10.65
CA ASN A 63 7.95 -16.27 12.05
C ASN A 63 9.24 -15.92 12.81
N GLU A 64 10.30 -16.69 12.56
CA GLU A 64 11.62 -16.41 13.15
C GLU A 64 12.12 -15.02 12.74
N TYR A 65 11.99 -14.66 11.47
CA TYR A 65 12.49 -13.38 10.96
C TYR A 65 11.62 -12.21 11.40
N ARG A 66 10.31 -12.35 11.43
CA ARG A 66 9.43 -11.34 12.02
C ARG A 66 9.84 -11.02 13.45
N ASN A 67 10.08 -12.03 14.28
CA ASN A 67 10.52 -11.82 15.66
C ASN A 67 11.88 -11.13 15.73
N LYS A 68 12.82 -11.50 14.85
CA LYS A 68 14.13 -10.81 14.76
C LYS A 68 13.99 -9.35 14.38
N VAL A 69 13.15 -9.04 13.38
CA VAL A 69 12.89 -7.67 12.94
C VAL A 69 12.23 -6.87 14.06
N LEU A 70 11.20 -7.40 14.71
CA LEU A 70 10.51 -6.73 15.82
C LEU A 70 11.46 -6.44 16.99
N ASN A 71 12.28 -7.42 17.40
CA ASN A 71 13.28 -7.21 18.45
C ASN A 71 14.32 -6.14 18.07
N TRP A 72 14.70 -6.09 16.78
CA TRP A 72 15.66 -5.12 16.27
C TRP A 72 15.10 -3.70 16.28
N ILE A 73 13.91 -3.48 15.75
CA ILE A 73 13.31 -2.14 15.68
C ILE A 73 13.03 -1.56 17.06
N THR A 74 12.79 -2.40 18.07
CA THR A 74 12.58 -1.97 19.47
C THR A 74 13.87 -1.90 20.30
N SER A 75 15.03 -2.21 19.72
CA SER A 75 16.30 -2.26 20.47
C SER A 75 16.98 -0.90 20.67
N TYR A 76 16.47 0.15 20.01
CA TYR A 76 17.07 1.48 20.00
C TYR A 76 16.16 2.49 20.70
N PRO A 77 16.52 3.00 21.88
CA PRO A 77 15.73 4.02 22.56
C PRO A 77 15.73 5.37 21.82
N GLU A 78 16.67 5.61 20.91
CA GLU A 78 16.72 6.81 20.08
C GLU A 78 15.81 6.77 18.84
N ILE A 79 15.13 5.66 18.59
CA ILE A 79 14.23 5.50 17.45
C ILE A 79 12.78 5.71 17.90
N ASP A 80 12.12 6.69 17.30
CA ASP A 80 10.72 7.02 17.58
C ASP A 80 9.74 6.23 16.70
N GLY A 81 10.21 5.66 15.60
CA GLY A 81 9.35 5.00 14.64
C GLY A 81 10.06 4.19 13.56
N VAL A 82 9.26 3.64 12.65
CA VAL A 82 9.71 2.83 11.53
C VAL A 82 9.07 3.28 10.22
N TYR A 83 9.90 3.38 9.20
CA TYR A 83 9.46 3.48 7.81
C TYR A 83 9.61 2.10 7.15
N MET A 84 8.51 1.36 7.02
CA MET A 84 8.53 -0.02 6.55
C MET A 84 7.95 -0.16 5.14
N PHE A 85 8.56 -1.02 4.34
CA PHE A 85 8.01 -1.42 3.05
C PHE A 85 8.47 -2.81 2.69
N CYS A 86 7.70 -3.51 1.87
CA CYS A 86 7.99 -4.88 1.48
C CYS A 86 8.04 -5.05 -0.03
N GLN A 87 9.06 -5.77 -0.52
CA GLN A 87 8.99 -6.36 -1.84
C GLN A 87 8.08 -7.60 -1.79
N HIS A 88 7.04 -7.60 -2.61
CA HIS A 88 6.17 -8.75 -2.82
C HIS A 88 6.03 -8.99 -4.32
N ASP A 89 6.59 -10.12 -4.77
CA ASP A 89 6.51 -10.51 -6.18
C ASP A 89 5.11 -11.05 -6.48
N ARG A 90 4.43 -10.44 -7.46
CA ARG A 90 3.04 -10.74 -7.80
C ARG A 90 2.79 -10.65 -9.30
N GLY A 91 1.90 -11.52 -9.79
CA GLY A 91 1.46 -11.53 -11.20
C GLY A 91 0.33 -10.56 -11.52
N THR A 92 -0.30 -10.00 -10.48
CA THR A 92 -1.43 -9.06 -10.52
C THR A 92 -1.06 -7.75 -9.82
N LYS A 93 -1.81 -6.67 -10.09
CA LYS A 93 -1.54 -5.36 -9.46
C LYS A 93 -1.99 -5.31 -8.01
N GLN A 94 -3.10 -5.97 -7.71
CA GLN A 94 -3.57 -6.15 -6.33
C GLN A 94 -2.91 -7.38 -5.72
N ILE A 95 -2.64 -7.32 -4.41
CA ILE A 95 -2.10 -8.46 -3.67
C ILE A 95 -3.19 -9.51 -3.51
N ASN A 96 -2.93 -10.72 -4.00
CA ASN A 96 -3.79 -11.88 -3.84
C ASN A 96 -3.03 -13.00 -3.09
N ASP A 97 -2.52 -12.67 -1.91
CA ASP A 97 -1.73 -13.56 -1.06
C ASP A 97 -2.17 -13.40 0.40
N LEU A 98 -2.96 -14.36 0.88
CA LEU A 98 -3.56 -14.32 2.22
C LEU A 98 -2.51 -14.35 3.32
N THR A 99 -1.50 -15.21 3.16
CA THR A 99 -0.43 -15.37 4.15
C THR A 99 0.35 -14.08 4.25
N PHE A 100 0.79 -13.52 3.12
CA PHE A 100 1.53 -12.26 3.13
C PHE A 100 0.72 -11.13 3.78
N LEU A 101 -0.53 -10.92 3.38
CA LEU A 101 -1.34 -9.82 3.91
C LEU A 101 -1.52 -9.91 5.42
N THR A 102 -1.89 -11.09 5.93
CA THR A 102 -2.07 -11.28 7.38
C THR A 102 -0.77 -11.09 8.15
N GLN A 103 0.33 -11.70 7.70
CA GLN A 103 1.61 -11.59 8.39
C GLN A 103 2.19 -10.18 8.32
N TYR A 104 2.01 -9.46 7.21
CA TYR A 104 2.50 -8.08 7.10
C TYR A 104 1.69 -7.13 7.99
N MET A 105 0.36 -7.29 8.02
CA MET A 105 -0.50 -6.54 8.94
C MET A 105 -0.14 -6.80 10.41
N ASP A 106 0.19 -8.05 10.78
CA ASP A 106 0.66 -8.38 12.13
C ASP A 106 1.99 -7.68 12.46
N VAL A 107 2.92 -7.57 11.51
CA VAL A 107 4.18 -6.81 11.72
C VAL A 107 3.91 -5.32 11.92
N ILE A 108 3.03 -4.74 11.11
CA ILE A 108 2.63 -3.32 11.24
C ILE A 108 2.00 -3.09 12.62
N LYS A 109 1.05 -3.94 13.03
CA LYS A 109 0.36 -3.86 14.32
C LYS A 109 1.32 -4.04 15.48
N ALA A 110 2.20 -5.03 15.44
CA ALA A 110 3.19 -5.27 16.49
C ALA A 110 4.18 -4.11 16.63
N SER A 111 4.52 -3.44 15.52
CA SER A 111 5.36 -2.23 15.57
C SER A 111 4.60 -1.07 16.23
N TYR A 112 3.34 -0.85 15.85
CA TYR A 112 2.48 0.16 16.46
C TYR A 112 2.25 -0.10 17.97
N ASP A 113 1.98 -1.35 18.35
CA ASP A 113 1.79 -1.77 19.75
C ASP A 113 3.06 -1.65 20.60
N ALA A 114 4.22 -1.56 19.96
CA ALA A 114 5.50 -1.28 20.63
C ALA A 114 5.74 0.24 20.81
N ASP A 115 4.69 1.06 20.70
CA ASP A 115 4.69 2.52 20.81
C ASP A 115 5.60 3.21 19.76
N LEU A 116 5.85 2.55 18.62
CA LEU A 116 6.57 3.13 17.49
C LEU A 116 5.61 3.86 16.55
N GLU A 117 6.02 5.01 16.04
CA GLU A 117 5.36 5.60 14.89
C GLU A 117 5.57 4.72 13.64
N VAL A 118 4.50 4.39 12.93
CA VAL A 118 4.57 3.48 11.78
C VAL A 118 4.20 4.21 10.50
N LEU A 119 5.18 4.35 9.61
CA LEU A 119 4.99 4.78 8.23
C LEU A 119 5.10 3.58 7.29
N VAL A 120 4.06 3.32 6.50
CA VAL A 120 4.06 2.24 5.49
C VAL A 120 4.31 2.81 4.10
N GLY A 121 5.42 2.36 3.52
CA GLY A 121 5.94 2.70 2.20
C GLY A 121 5.31 1.91 1.07
N TYR A 122 5.37 2.48 -0.14
CA TYR A 122 5.12 1.77 -1.39
C TYR A 122 3.83 0.95 -1.41
N SER A 123 2.76 1.50 -0.83
CA SER A 123 1.49 0.78 -0.76
C SER A 123 0.58 1.12 -1.94
N ASN A 124 -0.21 0.14 -2.37
CA ASN A 124 -1.29 0.33 -3.33
C ASN A 124 -2.64 0.25 -2.60
N THR A 125 -3.72 -0.14 -3.29
CA THR A 125 -5.08 -0.18 -2.73
C THR A 125 -5.20 -1.09 -1.49
N GLU A 126 -4.32 -2.10 -1.32
CA GLU A 126 -4.29 -2.93 -0.10
C GLU A 126 -4.01 -2.14 1.19
N SER A 127 -3.49 -0.92 1.09
CA SER A 127 -3.25 -0.06 2.26
C SER A 127 -4.51 0.27 3.05
N LEU A 128 -5.69 0.20 2.42
CA LEU A 128 -6.97 0.30 3.14
C LEU A 128 -7.07 -0.74 4.26
N LEU A 129 -6.54 -1.96 4.04
CA LEU A 129 -6.54 -3.03 5.03
C LEU A 129 -5.61 -2.71 6.21
N TYR A 130 -4.47 -2.07 5.93
CA TYR A 130 -3.46 -1.72 6.93
C TYR A 130 -3.97 -0.73 7.97
N THR A 131 -5.04 0.01 7.68
CA THR A 131 -5.70 0.91 8.65
C THR A 131 -6.27 0.20 9.89
N LEU A 132 -6.40 -1.13 9.85
CA LEU A 132 -6.77 -1.94 11.00
C LEU A 132 -5.64 -2.14 12.01
N ALA A 133 -4.40 -1.86 11.62
CA ALA A 133 -3.22 -2.08 12.44
C ALA A 133 -2.97 -0.98 13.49
N GLY A 134 -3.75 0.10 13.49
CA GLY A 134 -3.64 1.20 14.46
C GLY A 134 -3.73 2.57 13.81
N GLU A 135 -3.27 3.59 14.52
CA GLU A 135 -3.05 4.93 13.97
C GLU A 135 -1.68 4.99 13.29
N ILE A 136 -1.68 4.66 12.00
CA ILE A 136 -0.48 4.57 11.17
C ILE A 136 -0.53 5.59 10.02
N SER A 137 0.63 5.91 9.47
CA SER A 137 0.75 6.75 8.28
C SER A 137 0.96 5.89 7.04
N LEU A 138 0.20 6.17 5.97
CA LEU A 138 0.29 5.48 4.69
C LEU A 138 0.89 6.40 3.64
N THR A 139 1.88 5.92 2.89
CA THR A 139 2.48 6.68 1.79
C THR A 139 2.14 6.04 0.45
N ILE A 140 1.56 6.85 -0.45
CA ILE A 140 0.96 6.36 -1.69
C ILE A 140 1.53 7.15 -2.86
N GLY A 141 2.17 6.43 -3.77
CA GLY A 141 2.72 7.01 -4.98
C GLY A 141 1.69 7.22 -6.09
N ALA A 142 1.97 8.12 -7.03
CA ALA A 142 1.12 8.30 -8.21
C ALA A 142 1.27 7.08 -9.15
N PHE A 143 2.51 6.80 -9.53
CA PHE A 143 2.84 5.75 -10.47
C PHE A 143 2.85 4.38 -9.79
N GLU A 144 2.57 3.34 -10.57
CA GLU A 144 2.50 1.97 -10.09
C GLU A 144 3.81 1.48 -9.44
N ASN A 145 4.98 1.85 -9.98
CA ASN A 145 6.30 1.56 -9.40
C ASN A 145 6.60 2.31 -8.09
N THR A 146 5.79 3.32 -7.76
CA THR A 146 5.80 4.04 -6.47
C THR A 146 4.72 3.53 -5.51
N ARG A 147 3.85 2.63 -5.97
CA ARG A 147 2.85 1.90 -5.17
C ARG A 147 3.15 0.41 -5.01
N MET A 148 4.25 -0.06 -5.60
CA MET A 148 4.75 -1.42 -5.46
C MET A 148 6.27 -1.35 -5.46
N PHE A 149 6.90 -1.73 -4.36
CA PHE A 149 8.35 -1.78 -4.28
C PHE A 149 8.87 -3.00 -5.07
N SER A 150 9.80 -2.76 -6.00
CA SER A 150 10.51 -3.77 -6.78
C SER A 150 11.86 -3.19 -7.19
N LEU A 151 12.88 -4.04 -7.31
CA LEU A 151 14.20 -3.64 -7.78
C LEU A 151 14.32 -3.55 -9.30
N ASP A 152 13.41 -4.16 -10.06
CA ASP A 152 13.41 -4.12 -11.53
C ASP A 152 13.40 -2.70 -12.09
N LYS A 153 12.89 -1.73 -11.31
CA LYS A 153 12.87 -0.30 -11.68
C LYS A 153 14.24 0.38 -11.62
N PHE A 154 15.18 -0.18 -10.86
CA PHE A 154 16.55 0.33 -10.74
C PHE A 154 17.49 -0.36 -11.73
N ILE A 155 17.04 -1.42 -12.41
CA ILE A 155 17.78 -2.10 -13.46
C ILE A 155 17.55 -1.36 -14.78
N VAL A 156 18.61 -0.76 -15.33
CA VAL A 156 18.59 -0.21 -16.68
C VAL A 156 18.55 -1.37 -17.67
N THR A 157 17.43 -1.57 -18.32
CA THR A 157 17.33 -2.49 -19.46
C THR A 157 17.31 -1.71 -20.75
N ASP A 158 18.25 -1.98 -21.64
CA ASP A 158 18.23 -1.46 -23.01
C ASP A 158 17.10 -2.14 -23.80
N GLY A 159 16.10 -1.37 -24.22
CA GLY A 159 15.03 -1.83 -25.10
C GLY A 159 13.75 -0.98 -25.06
N ASP A 160 13.04 -0.91 -26.18
CA ASP A 160 11.73 -0.27 -26.29
C ASP A 160 10.69 -1.08 -25.50
N ARG A 161 10.45 -0.68 -24.23
CA ARG A 161 9.35 -1.23 -23.43
C ARG A 161 8.04 -0.54 -23.83
N ARG A 162 7.06 -1.32 -24.28
CA ARG A 162 5.68 -0.82 -24.47
C ARG A 162 5.12 -0.43 -23.10
N GLY A 163 4.72 0.84 -22.96
CA GLY A 163 4.10 1.33 -21.74
C GLY A 163 2.82 0.55 -21.37
N PRO A 164 2.47 0.49 -20.07
CA PRO A 164 1.26 -0.18 -19.63
C PRO A 164 0.00 0.51 -20.20
N LYS A 165 -1.14 -0.21 -20.16
CA LYS A 165 -2.43 0.40 -20.48
C LYS A 165 -2.83 1.41 -19.41
N ALA A 166 -3.48 2.50 -19.82
CA ALA A 166 -4.07 3.47 -18.91
C ALA A 166 -5.18 2.83 -18.09
N ARG A 167 -5.32 3.28 -16.84
CA ARG A 167 -6.30 2.75 -15.89
C ARG A 167 -6.90 3.86 -15.07
N ILE A 168 -8.17 3.71 -14.72
CA ILE A 168 -8.87 4.57 -13.77
C ILE A 168 -9.17 3.77 -12.51
N TYR A 169 -8.94 4.39 -11.35
CA TYR A 169 -9.36 3.82 -10.08
C TYR A 169 -10.87 3.94 -9.93
N LEU A 170 -11.55 2.85 -9.57
CA LEU A 170 -12.98 2.89 -9.23
C LEU A 170 -13.11 2.45 -7.76
N PRO A 171 -13.37 3.36 -6.82
CA PRO A 171 -13.34 3.05 -5.38
C PRO A 171 -14.37 2.00 -5.00
N LYS A 172 -15.54 2.00 -5.65
CA LYS A 172 -16.60 0.99 -5.47
C LYS A 172 -16.19 -0.43 -5.89
N LEU A 173 -15.15 -0.57 -6.72
CA LEU A 173 -14.59 -1.86 -7.11
C LEU A 173 -13.32 -2.22 -6.34
N LEU A 174 -12.84 -1.31 -5.48
CA LEU A 174 -11.54 -1.38 -4.81
C LEU A 174 -10.40 -1.78 -5.78
N ASN A 175 -10.45 -1.26 -7.02
CA ASN A 175 -9.49 -1.65 -8.06
C ASN A 175 -9.31 -0.60 -9.17
N TRP A 176 -8.23 -0.78 -9.93
CA TRP A 176 -7.88 -0.01 -11.12
C TRP A 176 -8.29 -0.74 -12.39
N ILE A 177 -9.29 -0.21 -13.08
CA ILE A 177 -9.85 -0.80 -14.30
C ILE A 177 -9.16 -0.22 -15.52
N ASN A 178 -8.90 -1.05 -16.53
CA ASN A 178 -8.42 -0.58 -17.83
C ASN A 178 -9.37 0.49 -18.37
N PHE A 179 -8.84 1.64 -18.79
CA PHE A 179 -9.64 2.77 -19.21
C PHE A 179 -10.58 2.42 -20.38
N ASP A 180 -10.11 1.57 -21.32
CA ASP A 180 -10.94 1.07 -22.42
C ASP A 180 -12.14 0.24 -21.93
N GLU A 181 -11.92 -0.59 -20.90
CA GLU A 181 -12.96 -1.43 -20.29
C GLU A 181 -13.95 -0.55 -19.52
N ALA A 182 -13.47 0.48 -18.82
CA ALA A 182 -14.30 1.46 -18.13
C ALA A 182 -15.20 2.24 -19.12
N LYS A 183 -14.69 2.63 -20.29
CA LYS A 183 -15.51 3.25 -21.36
C LYS A 183 -16.61 2.30 -21.86
N ILE A 184 -16.28 1.02 -22.08
CA ILE A 184 -17.27 0.02 -22.48
C ILE A 184 -18.38 -0.10 -21.42
N LEU A 185 -18.02 -0.13 -20.13
CA LEU A 185 -18.99 -0.14 -19.03
C LEU A 185 -19.88 1.11 -19.05
N LYS A 186 -19.28 2.30 -19.18
CA LYS A 186 -20.00 3.58 -19.28
C LYS A 186 -21.01 3.59 -20.43
N ASP A 187 -20.58 3.20 -21.63
CA ASP A 187 -21.36 3.38 -22.86
C ASP A 187 -22.42 2.29 -23.06
N ARG A 188 -22.10 1.04 -22.72
CA ARG A 188 -22.96 -0.13 -23.01
C ARG A 188 -23.75 -0.63 -21.81
N TYR A 189 -23.28 -0.32 -20.60
CA TYR A 189 -23.87 -0.84 -19.36
C TYR A 189 -24.12 0.30 -18.36
N PRO A 190 -24.91 1.34 -18.72
CA PRO A 190 -25.09 2.53 -17.89
C PRO A 190 -25.70 2.22 -16.50
N HIS A 191 -26.50 1.15 -16.39
CA HIS A 191 -27.05 0.69 -15.12
C HIS A 191 -25.96 0.19 -14.17
N ILE A 192 -24.96 -0.56 -14.67
CA ILE A 192 -23.77 -0.97 -13.88
C ILE A 192 -22.89 0.25 -13.61
N TRP A 193 -22.64 1.08 -14.64
CA TRP A 193 -21.81 2.27 -14.52
C TRP A 193 -22.26 3.18 -13.38
N SER A 194 -23.57 3.42 -13.26
CA SER A 194 -24.16 4.26 -12.20
C SER A 194 -23.89 3.76 -10.78
N LYS A 195 -23.59 2.47 -10.60
CA LYS A 195 -23.27 1.86 -9.30
C LYS A 195 -21.78 1.94 -8.96
N ILE A 196 -20.91 1.86 -9.97
CA ILE A 196 -19.45 1.74 -9.78
C ILE A 196 -18.71 3.06 -9.94
N TYR A 197 -19.31 4.04 -10.63
CA TYR A 197 -18.65 5.30 -10.94
C TYR A 197 -18.71 6.26 -9.75
N THR A 198 -17.56 6.84 -9.42
CA THR A 198 -17.45 7.94 -8.46
C THR A 198 -16.87 9.13 -9.20
N ALA A 199 -17.69 10.18 -9.34
CA ALA A 199 -17.33 11.35 -10.11
C ALA A 199 -16.34 12.26 -9.37
N SER A 200 -15.51 12.94 -10.15
CA SER A 200 -14.61 14.02 -9.77
C SER A 200 -14.36 14.85 -11.02
N ASP A 201 -13.95 16.11 -10.86
CA ASP A 201 -13.63 16.97 -12.00
C ASP A 201 -12.65 16.28 -12.97
N GLU A 202 -11.63 15.60 -12.44
CA GLU A 202 -10.63 14.91 -13.27
C GLU A 202 -11.16 13.65 -13.94
N SER A 203 -12.00 12.85 -13.27
CA SER A 203 -12.57 11.66 -13.91
C SER A 203 -13.56 12.03 -15.00
N ASP A 204 -14.39 13.05 -14.78
CA ASP A 204 -15.34 13.54 -15.78
C ASP A 204 -14.58 14.09 -16.99
N GLU A 205 -13.60 14.97 -16.78
CA GLU A 205 -12.73 15.48 -17.85
C GLU A 205 -12.02 14.34 -18.60
N ALA A 206 -11.52 13.31 -17.90
CA ALA A 206 -10.84 12.18 -18.54
C ALA A 206 -11.72 11.43 -19.55
N PHE A 207 -13.03 11.31 -19.27
CA PHE A 207 -13.98 10.67 -20.20
C PHE A 207 -14.47 11.59 -21.33
N GLU A 208 -14.24 12.90 -21.25
CA GLU A 208 -14.61 13.88 -22.27
C GLU A 208 -13.49 14.15 -23.30
N LEU A 209 -12.26 13.70 -23.01
CA LEU A 209 -11.12 13.86 -23.91
C LEU A 209 -11.38 13.22 -25.29
N THR A 210 -11.01 13.94 -26.36
CA THR A 210 -11.08 13.43 -27.74
C THR A 210 -10.12 12.25 -27.97
N LYS A 211 -9.05 12.18 -27.19
CA LYS A 211 -8.07 11.08 -27.20
C LYS A 211 -7.98 10.47 -25.82
N ASP A 212 -7.98 9.14 -25.77
CA ASP A 212 -7.86 8.42 -24.51
C ASP A 212 -6.57 8.80 -23.77
N PRO A 213 -6.63 9.00 -22.44
CA PRO A 213 -5.48 9.36 -21.65
C PRO A 213 -4.41 8.29 -21.72
N ALA A 214 -3.15 8.71 -21.88
CA ALA A 214 -2.01 7.81 -21.73
C ALA A 214 -1.85 7.36 -20.27
N PHE A 215 -1.15 6.24 -20.04
CA PHE A 215 -0.97 5.69 -18.69
C PHE A 215 -0.26 6.65 -17.73
N ASN A 216 0.54 7.59 -18.23
CA ASN A 216 1.25 8.59 -17.44
C ASN A 216 0.47 9.91 -17.33
N SER A 217 -0.78 9.95 -17.78
CA SER A 217 -1.62 11.15 -17.69
C SER A 217 -1.96 11.48 -16.24
N ALA A 218 -1.63 12.70 -15.80
CA ALA A 218 -1.85 13.16 -14.43
C ALA A 218 -3.32 13.11 -14.00
N ILE A 219 -4.25 13.24 -14.95
CA ILE A 219 -5.69 13.31 -14.69
C ILE A 219 -6.21 12.05 -13.98
N LEU A 220 -5.75 10.87 -14.39
CA LEU A 220 -6.15 9.58 -13.81
C LEU A 220 -5.66 9.43 -12.37
N TYR A 221 -4.47 9.96 -12.08
CA TYR A 221 -3.86 9.88 -10.74
C TYR A 221 -4.40 10.93 -9.78
N LYS A 222 -4.75 12.12 -10.27
CA LYS A 222 -5.45 13.13 -9.47
C LYS A 222 -6.82 12.64 -9.03
N HIS A 223 -7.59 12.04 -9.95
CA HIS A 223 -8.84 11.37 -9.60
C HIS A 223 -8.62 10.32 -8.50
N TYR A 224 -7.63 9.43 -8.70
CA TYR A 224 -7.29 8.42 -7.70
C TYR A 224 -6.98 9.02 -6.34
N PHE A 225 -6.12 10.05 -6.28
CA PHE A 225 -5.74 10.64 -5.01
C PHE A 225 -6.93 11.29 -4.30
N LYS A 226 -7.85 11.93 -5.01
CA LYS A 226 -9.09 12.45 -4.40
C LYS A 226 -9.94 11.30 -3.84
N ALA A 227 -10.32 10.36 -4.69
CA ALA A 227 -11.20 9.25 -4.30
C ALA A 227 -10.61 8.38 -3.19
N PHE A 228 -9.30 8.12 -3.24
CA PHE A 228 -8.62 7.31 -2.23
C PHE A 228 -8.42 8.09 -0.92
N SER A 229 -8.13 9.40 -0.98
CA SER A 229 -8.06 10.23 0.23
C SER A 229 -9.41 10.27 0.95
N ASP A 230 -10.51 10.40 0.21
CA ASP A 230 -11.86 10.36 0.80
C ASP A 230 -12.13 9.03 1.54
N GLN A 231 -11.67 7.90 0.98
CA GLN A 231 -11.77 6.59 1.66
C GLN A 231 -10.91 6.52 2.93
N ILE A 232 -9.70 7.08 2.89
CA ILE A 232 -8.81 7.14 4.07
C ILE A 232 -9.38 8.08 5.13
N ASP A 233 -9.92 9.23 4.74
CA ASP A 233 -10.55 10.19 5.66
C ASP A 233 -11.77 9.55 6.34
N GLU A 234 -12.61 8.82 5.59
CA GLU A 234 -13.73 8.08 6.16
C GLU A 234 -13.24 7.02 7.17
N LEU A 235 -12.24 6.21 6.83
CA LEU A 235 -11.70 5.20 7.75
C LEU A 235 -11.04 5.83 8.99
N SER A 236 -10.27 6.90 8.82
CA SER A 236 -9.56 7.57 9.92
C SER A 236 -10.52 8.17 10.95
N SER A 237 -11.72 8.59 10.52
CA SER A 237 -12.77 9.10 11.40
C SER A 237 -13.44 8.03 12.28
N LEU A 238 -13.20 6.74 12.00
CA LEU A 238 -13.80 5.61 12.68
C LEU A 238 -12.84 4.98 13.70
N SER A 239 -13.40 4.34 14.73
CA SER A 239 -12.62 3.42 15.58
C SER A 239 -12.13 2.21 14.78
N ILE A 240 -11.16 1.46 15.28
CA ILE A 240 -10.66 0.25 14.62
C ILE A 240 -11.79 -0.76 14.31
N GLN A 241 -12.74 -0.98 15.23
CA GLN A 241 -13.91 -1.83 14.95
C GLN A 241 -14.83 -1.23 13.86
N GLY A 242 -14.97 0.10 13.84
CA GLY A 242 -15.69 0.81 12.79
C GLY A 242 -15.03 0.66 11.43
N ARG A 243 -13.70 0.81 11.35
CA ARG A 243 -12.88 0.55 10.17
C ARG A 243 -13.07 -0.88 9.67
N TYR A 244 -13.01 -1.87 10.56
CA TYR A 244 -13.22 -3.27 10.22
C TYR A 244 -14.59 -3.52 9.59
N LYS A 245 -15.65 -2.99 10.21
CA LYS A 245 -17.01 -3.11 9.67
C LYS A 245 -17.11 -2.47 8.29
N LYS A 246 -16.59 -1.25 8.15
CA LYS A 246 -16.62 -0.49 6.90
C LYS A 246 -15.85 -1.17 5.77
N LEU A 247 -14.68 -1.74 6.08
CA LEU A 247 -13.90 -2.51 5.11
C LEU A 247 -14.63 -3.77 4.67
N ASN A 248 -15.28 -4.51 5.57
CA ASN A 248 -16.13 -5.64 5.16
C ASN A 248 -17.27 -5.17 4.25
N GLU A 249 -17.97 -4.09 4.61
CA GLU A 249 -19.03 -3.52 3.77
C GLU A 249 -18.53 -3.18 2.36
N TRP A 250 -17.38 -2.50 2.23
CA TRP A 250 -16.79 -2.17 0.94
C TRP A 250 -16.30 -3.39 0.15
N ILE A 251 -15.69 -4.36 0.81
CA ILE A 251 -15.19 -5.56 0.14
C ILE A 251 -16.37 -6.41 -0.36
N ASP A 252 -17.42 -6.59 0.46
CA ASP A 252 -18.62 -7.32 0.06
C ASP A 252 -19.34 -6.60 -1.09
N GLU A 253 -19.49 -5.26 -1.02
CA GLU A 253 -20.03 -4.44 -2.13
C GLU A 253 -19.20 -4.61 -3.41
N ALA A 254 -17.87 -4.56 -3.31
CA ALA A 254 -16.98 -4.73 -4.46
C ALA A 254 -17.10 -6.13 -5.07
N ILE A 255 -17.20 -7.20 -4.25
CA ILE A 255 -17.40 -8.57 -4.72
C ILE A 255 -18.69 -8.65 -5.54
N ASP A 256 -19.80 -8.15 -5.01
CA ASP A 256 -21.10 -8.16 -5.68
C ASP A 256 -21.06 -7.40 -7.02
N LEU A 257 -20.39 -6.25 -7.06
CA LEU A 257 -20.27 -5.44 -8.27
C LEU A 257 -19.37 -6.10 -9.33
N HIS A 258 -18.26 -6.74 -8.94
CA HIS A 258 -17.44 -7.53 -9.88
C HIS A 258 -18.20 -8.74 -10.42
N ASP A 259 -18.99 -9.39 -9.57
CA ASP A 259 -19.89 -10.48 -9.97
C ASP A 259 -20.93 -10.01 -10.99
N GLU A 260 -21.56 -8.84 -10.75
CA GLU A 260 -22.51 -8.23 -11.68
C GLU A 260 -21.85 -7.92 -13.03
N ILE A 261 -20.66 -7.30 -13.02
CA ILE A 261 -19.89 -6.99 -14.24
C ILE A 261 -19.56 -8.28 -15.02
N SER A 262 -19.07 -9.32 -14.33
CA SER A 262 -18.64 -10.56 -14.99
C SER A 262 -19.80 -11.37 -15.59
N LYS A 263 -20.98 -11.33 -14.96
CA LYS A 263 -22.18 -12.05 -15.39
C LYS A 263 -22.94 -11.31 -16.49
N HIS A 264 -22.97 -9.98 -16.45
CA HIS A 264 -23.90 -9.18 -17.27
C HIS A 264 -23.23 -8.20 -18.24
N ALA A 265 -21.92 -7.94 -18.13
CA ALA A 265 -21.22 -6.98 -18.96
C ALA A 265 -20.02 -7.57 -19.73
N LEU A 266 -18.85 -7.62 -19.11
CA LEU A 266 -17.63 -8.15 -19.72
C LEU A 266 -16.71 -8.78 -18.69
N LYS A 267 -15.79 -9.62 -19.18
CA LYS A 267 -14.66 -10.10 -18.38
C LYS A 267 -13.56 -9.04 -18.39
N LEU A 268 -13.34 -8.42 -17.23
CA LEU A 268 -12.24 -7.48 -17.03
C LEU A 268 -10.89 -8.18 -17.14
N ASP A 269 -9.85 -7.42 -17.48
CA ASP A 269 -8.49 -7.99 -17.54
C ASP A 269 -7.99 -8.50 -16.18
N LYS A 270 -6.95 -9.33 -16.22
CA LYS A 270 -6.36 -10.01 -15.04
C LYS A 270 -5.94 -9.09 -13.88
N HIS A 271 -5.77 -7.80 -14.14
CA HIS A 271 -5.37 -6.83 -13.12
C HIS A 271 -6.54 -5.91 -12.72
N GLY A 272 -7.64 -5.90 -13.49
CA GLY A 272 -8.85 -5.13 -13.22
C GLY A 272 -10.00 -5.96 -12.63
N ASN A 273 -9.91 -7.30 -12.65
CA ASN A 273 -10.92 -8.18 -12.07
C ASN A 273 -10.92 -8.16 -10.52
N GLY A 274 -11.88 -8.85 -9.90
CA GLY A 274 -12.08 -8.90 -8.45
C GLY A 274 -11.40 -10.07 -7.73
N ASP A 275 -10.46 -10.78 -8.36
CA ASP A 275 -9.91 -12.05 -7.84
C ASP A 275 -9.22 -11.91 -6.46
N HIS A 276 -8.75 -10.70 -6.10
CA HIS A 276 -8.11 -10.42 -4.83
C HIS A 276 -9.09 -10.23 -3.66
N LEU A 277 -10.37 -9.93 -3.93
CA LEU A 277 -11.30 -9.45 -2.90
C LEU A 277 -11.65 -10.52 -1.86
N ASN A 278 -11.80 -11.78 -2.27
CA ASN A 278 -12.01 -12.88 -1.33
C ASN A 278 -10.80 -13.06 -0.39
N THR A 279 -9.59 -12.90 -0.93
CA THR A 279 -8.36 -12.92 -0.14
C THR A 279 -8.30 -11.76 0.84
N TRP A 280 -8.70 -10.56 0.43
CA TRP A 280 -8.77 -9.39 1.31
C TRP A 280 -9.80 -9.57 2.43
N SER A 281 -11.00 -10.06 2.09
CA SER A 281 -12.07 -10.37 3.06
C SER A 281 -11.57 -11.36 4.12
N ASN A 282 -10.92 -12.44 3.69
CA ASN A 282 -10.33 -13.41 4.61
C ASN A 282 -9.18 -12.83 5.43
N ALA A 283 -8.32 -11.99 4.83
CA ALA A 283 -7.19 -11.38 5.53
C ALA A 283 -7.65 -10.50 6.69
N ILE A 284 -8.62 -9.61 6.46
CA ILE A 284 -9.11 -8.73 7.53
C ILE A 284 -9.86 -9.50 8.61
N ARG A 285 -10.56 -10.59 8.27
CA ARG A 285 -11.25 -11.45 9.25
C ARG A 285 -10.26 -12.20 10.13
N ILE A 286 -9.24 -12.82 9.54
CA ILE A 286 -8.18 -13.52 10.27
C ILE A 286 -7.42 -12.52 11.15
N PHE A 287 -7.03 -11.38 10.60
CA PHE A 287 -6.32 -10.35 11.36
C PHE A 287 -7.15 -9.85 12.55
N ALA A 288 -8.43 -9.56 12.33
CA ALA A 288 -9.33 -9.09 13.38
C ALA A 288 -9.51 -10.12 14.51
N GLN A 289 -9.65 -11.41 14.18
CA GLN A 289 -9.74 -12.48 15.16
C GLN A 289 -8.44 -12.65 15.95
N SER A 290 -7.29 -12.66 15.28
CA SER A 290 -5.98 -12.83 15.92
C SER A 290 -5.62 -11.67 16.86
N ASN A 291 -6.11 -10.47 16.56
CA ASN A 291 -5.79 -9.25 17.30
C ASN A 291 -6.95 -8.76 18.20
N GLY A 292 -7.98 -9.59 18.43
CA GLY A 292 -9.07 -9.29 19.36
C GLY A 292 -9.93 -8.09 18.97
N LEU A 293 -10.04 -7.79 17.67
CA LEU A 293 -10.90 -6.71 17.15
C LEU A 293 -12.37 -7.12 17.06
N VAL A 294 -12.64 -8.43 16.98
CA VAL A 294 -13.95 -9.09 16.95
C VAL A 294 -13.96 -10.40 17.73
#